data_AF-A0A1Q6EH07-F1
#
_entry.id   AF-A0A1Q6EH07-F1
#
_cell.length_a   1.000
_cell.length_b   1.000
_cell.length_c   1.000
_cell.angle_alpha   90.00
_cell.angle_beta   90.00
_cell.angle_gamma   90.00
#
_symmetry.space_group_name_H-M   'P 1'
#
loop_
_entity.id
_entity.type
_entity.pdbx_description
1 polymer ?
#
loop_
_entity_poly.entity_id
_entity_poly.type
_entity_poly.pdbx_seq_one_letter_code
_entity_poly.pdbx_strand_id
1 'polypeptide(L)'
;MAKKKTRIYENPIPVKNGKKEMTDSMYEKLGDMRLMLMTTMAEMGISAEEYDSFLKSDIDREKIKKTMLDMSDYPFDDDFEEYEFEDEDEDLRPSLTLRPINDKVVPMADADKKSLRIKVQMKDVSKPPMWRELVIPADFNFSQLHYAIQAATGLMNCHLWQFQRLAYQPDLQIGIPVKDEYGYGLEEWTHDADKTPVTAFLAKKGDKLEYVYDFGDDWIFTVSVLEVMERDEDVAELKKWKCDMQPIEDCGGVYEYCRLRDIAENISKIDKQTKKEVVAFYGFDNFDMFAAWLDEANIDPEYISERLADIPDEFEDID
;
A
#
# COMPACT_ATOMS: atom_id res chain seq x y z
N MET A 1 -32.14 -28.24 -26.28
CA MET A 1 -31.46 -26.94 -26.47
C MET A 1 -32.40 -25.83 -26.03
N ALA A 2 -32.18 -25.24 -24.85
CA ALA A 2 -33.02 -24.17 -24.31
C ALA A 2 -32.33 -22.82 -24.56
N LYS A 3 -33.00 -21.90 -25.27
CA LYS A 3 -32.54 -20.52 -25.51
C LYS A 3 -32.59 -19.73 -24.20
N LYS A 4 -31.43 -19.27 -23.70
CA LYS A 4 -31.33 -18.32 -22.59
C LYS A 4 -31.85 -16.96 -23.08
N LYS A 5 -32.94 -16.46 -22.49
CA LYS A 5 -33.42 -15.08 -22.70
C LYS A 5 -32.49 -14.13 -21.93
N THR A 6 -31.73 -13.30 -22.65
CA THR A 6 -30.99 -12.18 -22.08
C THR A 6 -32.00 -11.10 -21.69
N ARG A 7 -32.15 -10.82 -20.38
CA ARG A 7 -32.81 -9.59 -19.92
C ARG A 7 -31.81 -8.46 -20.07
N ILE A 8 -32.07 -7.55 -21.00
CA ILE A 8 -31.39 -6.25 -21.07
C ILE A 8 -32.00 -5.41 -19.94
N TYR A 9 -31.18 -4.99 -18.98
CA TYR A 9 -31.55 -3.93 -18.06
C TYR A 9 -31.28 -2.61 -18.79
N GLU A 10 -32.34 -1.95 -19.26
CA GLU A 10 -32.26 -0.55 -19.65
C GLU A 10 -32.06 0.27 -18.37
N ASN A 11 -31.03 1.12 -18.36
CA ASN A 11 -30.82 2.06 -17.27
C ASN A 11 -32.08 2.93 -17.10
N PRO A 12 -32.57 3.16 -15.86
CA PRO A 12 -33.73 3.99 -15.64
C PRO A 12 -33.47 5.41 -16.13
N ILE A 13 -34.40 5.94 -16.94
CA ILE A 13 -34.42 7.36 -17.32
C ILE A 13 -34.65 8.18 -16.05
N PRO A 14 -33.78 9.16 -15.71
CA PRO A 14 -33.97 9.97 -14.52
C PRO A 14 -35.28 10.76 -14.62
N VAL A 15 -36.16 10.57 -13.63
CA VAL A 15 -37.39 11.36 -13.48
C VAL A 15 -36.99 12.80 -13.15
N LYS A 16 -37.25 13.74 -14.05
CA LYS A 16 -37.08 15.17 -13.81
C LYS A 16 -38.06 15.65 -12.74
N ASN A 17 -37.63 15.67 -11.49
CA ASN A 17 -38.29 16.39 -10.42
C ASN A 17 -37.39 17.55 -9.97
N GLY A 18 -37.86 18.78 -10.25
CA GLY A 18 -37.13 20.04 -10.06
C GLY A 18 -36.74 20.35 -8.61
N LYS A 19 -35.62 19.79 -8.15
CA LYS A 19 -34.82 20.32 -7.03
C LYS A 19 -33.36 20.44 -7.51
N LYS A 20 -32.69 21.52 -7.09
CA LYS A 20 -31.32 21.92 -7.47
C LYS A 20 -30.41 20.72 -7.75
N GLU A 21 -29.83 20.71 -8.95
CA GLU A 21 -28.86 19.71 -9.40
C GLU A 21 -27.66 19.69 -8.45
N MET A 22 -27.38 18.52 -7.85
CA MET A 22 -26.07 18.23 -7.23
C MET A 22 -25.03 18.11 -8.35
N THR A 23 -23.87 18.73 -8.18
CA THR A 23 -22.76 18.66 -9.13
C THR A 23 -22.11 17.27 -9.11
N ASP A 24 -21.51 16.84 -10.23
CA ASP A 24 -20.88 15.52 -10.37
C ASP A 24 -19.81 15.24 -9.31
N SER A 25 -19.08 16.28 -8.87
CA SER A 25 -18.11 16.23 -7.75
C SER A 25 -18.76 15.82 -6.41
N MET A 26 -20.03 16.13 -6.19
CA MET A 26 -20.73 15.72 -4.98
C MET A 26 -21.21 14.26 -5.04
N TYR A 27 -21.38 13.68 -6.23
CA TYR A 27 -21.71 12.26 -6.40
C TYR A 27 -20.49 11.37 -6.17
N GLU A 28 -19.31 11.78 -6.63
CA GLU A 28 -18.04 11.09 -6.36
C GLU A 28 -17.73 11.10 -4.86
N LYS A 29 -17.79 12.27 -4.21
CA LYS A 29 -17.62 12.37 -2.74
C LYS A 29 -18.65 11.56 -1.95
N LEU A 30 -19.89 11.42 -2.45
CA LEU A 30 -20.89 10.54 -1.84
C LEU A 30 -20.56 9.06 -2.06
N GLY A 31 -19.97 8.72 -3.21
CA GLY A 31 -19.50 7.37 -3.54
C GLY A 31 -18.35 6.94 -2.64
N ASP A 32 -17.36 7.82 -2.46
CA ASP A 32 -16.18 7.58 -1.63
C ASP A 32 -16.55 7.48 -0.15
N MET A 33 -17.40 8.38 0.35
CA MET A 33 -17.94 8.27 1.70
C MET A 33 -18.76 7.00 1.90
N ARG A 34 -19.50 6.54 0.87
CA ARG A 34 -20.29 5.31 0.96
C ARG A 34 -19.40 4.07 0.98
N LEU A 35 -18.32 4.07 0.22
CA LEU A 35 -17.34 3.00 0.21
C LEU A 35 -16.58 2.94 1.53
N MET A 36 -16.09 4.09 2.01
CA MET A 36 -15.44 4.22 3.32
C MET A 36 -16.35 3.73 4.45
N LEU A 37 -17.61 4.19 4.48
CA LEU A 37 -18.57 3.77 5.50
C LEU A 37 -18.87 2.26 5.43
N MET A 38 -18.97 1.69 4.22
CA MET A 38 -19.16 0.25 4.05
C MET A 38 -17.95 -0.57 4.52
N THR A 39 -16.73 -0.10 4.24
CA THR A 39 -15.49 -0.74 4.68
C THR A 39 -15.38 -0.71 6.20
N THR A 40 -15.57 0.45 6.84
CA THR A 40 -15.54 0.56 8.30
C THR A 40 -16.62 -0.29 8.97
N MET A 41 -17.83 -0.36 8.40
CA MET A 41 -18.90 -1.20 8.93
C MET A 41 -18.60 -2.70 8.79
N ALA A 42 -17.96 -3.12 7.71
CA ALA A 42 -17.51 -4.50 7.52
C ALA A 42 -16.40 -4.88 8.53
N GLU A 43 -15.48 -3.97 8.82
CA GLU A 43 -14.44 -4.14 9.86
C GLU A 43 -15.04 -4.23 11.27
N MET A 44 -16.12 -3.48 11.53
CA MET A 44 -16.90 -3.59 12.77
C MET A 44 -17.77 -4.85 12.84
N GLY A 45 -17.70 -5.73 11.84
CA GLY A 45 -18.42 -7.00 11.79
C GLY A 45 -19.90 -6.89 11.42
N ILE A 46 -20.34 -5.74 10.90
CA ILE A 46 -21.73 -5.52 10.49
C ILE A 46 -21.94 -6.17 9.11
N SER A 47 -22.83 -7.16 9.06
CA SER A 47 -23.16 -7.86 7.82
C SER A 47 -23.95 -6.97 6.85
N ALA A 48 -23.94 -7.31 5.55
CA ALA A 48 -24.70 -6.60 4.54
C ALA A 48 -26.22 -6.58 4.81
N GLU A 49 -26.73 -7.60 5.49
CA GLU A 49 -28.14 -7.75 5.89
C GLU A 49 -28.48 -6.85 7.09
N GLU A 50 -27.57 -6.72 8.06
CA GLU A 50 -27.68 -5.76 9.16
C GLU A 50 -27.56 -4.32 8.67
N TYR A 51 -26.71 -4.05 7.68
CA TYR A 51 -26.61 -2.76 7.01
C TYR A 51 -27.88 -2.40 6.22
N ASP A 52 -28.45 -3.34 5.47
CA ASP A 52 -29.71 -3.16 4.76
C ASP A 52 -30.88 -2.94 5.74
N SER A 53 -30.87 -3.62 6.89
CA SER A 53 -31.81 -3.39 7.99
C SER A 53 -31.63 -2.02 8.64
N PHE A 54 -30.39 -1.58 8.85
CA PHE A 54 -30.04 -0.22 9.31
C PHE A 54 -30.55 0.84 8.32
N LEU A 55 -30.37 0.64 7.02
CA LEU A 55 -30.90 1.51 5.97
C LEU A 55 -32.43 1.50 5.87
N LYS A 56 -33.12 0.53 6.46
CA LYS A 56 -34.60 0.46 6.48
C LYS A 56 -35.20 0.91 7.81
N SER A 57 -34.38 1.21 8.81
CA SER A 57 -34.82 1.68 10.11
C SER A 57 -35.32 3.13 10.04
N ASP A 58 -36.21 3.50 10.98
CA ASP A 58 -36.76 4.86 11.14
C ASP A 58 -35.74 5.87 11.71
N ILE A 59 -34.45 5.70 11.41
CA ILE A 59 -33.39 6.60 11.84
C ILE A 59 -33.55 7.94 11.11
N ASP A 60 -33.60 9.02 11.88
CA ASP A 60 -33.70 10.39 11.40
C ASP A 60 -32.36 10.86 10.81
N ARG A 61 -32.24 10.70 9.49
CA ARG A 61 -31.02 11.00 8.71
C ARG A 61 -30.71 12.49 8.63
N GLU A 62 -31.73 13.33 8.71
CA GLU A 62 -31.55 14.79 8.70
C GLU A 62 -30.89 15.24 10.00
N LYS A 63 -31.22 14.60 11.13
CA LYS A 63 -30.54 14.84 12.41
C LYS A 63 -29.06 14.46 12.36
N ILE A 64 -28.72 13.28 11.82
CA ILE A 64 -27.32 12.81 11.70
C ILE A 64 -26.51 13.75 10.79
N LYS A 65 -27.08 14.11 9.64
CA LYS A 65 -26.44 15.02 8.68
C LYS A 65 -26.20 16.41 9.27
N LYS A 66 -27.16 16.92 10.05
CA LYS A 66 -27.02 18.20 10.75
C LYS A 66 -25.92 18.13 11.82
N THR A 67 -25.83 17.04 12.57
CA THR A 67 -24.76 16.84 13.57
C THR A 67 -23.37 16.74 12.92
N MET A 68 -23.24 16.10 11.75
CA MET A 68 -21.96 16.03 11.03
C MET A 68 -21.57 17.37 10.39
N LEU A 69 -22.52 18.16 9.91
CA LEU A 69 -22.26 19.48 9.32
C LEU A 69 -21.99 20.56 10.38
N ASP A 70 -22.58 20.46 11.57
CA ASP A 70 -22.26 21.36 12.72
C ASP A 70 -20.79 21.21 13.17
N MET A 71 -20.13 20.08 12.91
CA MET A 71 -18.70 19.89 13.20
C MET A 71 -17.78 20.62 12.20
N SER A 72 -18.32 21.13 11.08
CA SER A 72 -17.55 21.83 10.04
C SER A 72 -17.57 23.35 10.17
N ASP A 73 -18.33 23.89 11.13
CA ASP A 73 -18.43 25.34 11.43
C ASP A 73 -17.37 25.82 12.44
N TYR A 74 -16.32 25.04 12.71
CA TYR A 74 -15.15 25.55 13.43
C TYR A 74 -14.33 26.43 12.47
N PRO A 75 -14.24 27.75 12.70
CA PRO A 75 -13.45 28.61 11.84
C PRO A 75 -11.98 28.23 12.04
N PHE A 76 -11.33 27.77 10.97
CA PHE A 76 -9.89 27.85 10.85
C PHE A 76 -9.54 29.32 10.70
N ASP A 77 -9.26 30.01 11.81
CA ASP A 77 -8.65 31.34 11.79
C ASP A 77 -7.18 31.19 11.38
N ASP A 78 -6.78 31.96 10.36
CA ASP A 78 -5.43 32.03 9.76
C ASP A 78 -4.37 32.69 10.68
N ASP A 79 -4.67 32.91 11.96
CA ASP A 79 -3.72 33.46 12.94
C ASP A 79 -3.13 32.33 13.78
N PHE A 80 -1.98 31.84 13.33
CA PHE A 80 -1.09 30.95 14.09
C PHE A 80 -0.44 31.75 15.23
N GLU A 81 -1.21 32.06 16.28
CA GLU A 81 -0.64 32.43 17.58
C GLU A 81 -0.14 31.15 18.27
N GLU A 82 1.11 31.22 18.71
CA GLU A 82 1.81 30.20 19.49
C GLU A 82 1.00 29.90 20.77
N TYR A 83 0.15 28.87 20.71
CA TYR A 83 -0.53 28.36 21.89
C TYR A 83 0.49 27.59 22.74
N GLU A 84 0.92 28.19 23.85
CA GLU A 84 1.46 27.44 24.97
C GLU A 84 0.36 26.50 25.47
N PHE A 85 0.58 25.19 25.30
CA PHE A 85 -0.29 24.17 25.86
C PHE A 85 -0.17 24.23 27.39
N GLU A 86 -1.23 24.67 28.07
CA GLU A 86 -1.43 24.32 29.47
C GLU A 86 -1.93 22.87 29.51
N ASP A 87 -1.09 21.99 30.05
CA ASP A 87 -1.31 20.55 30.22
C ASP A 87 -2.51 20.27 31.14
N GLU A 88 -3.74 20.36 30.62
CA GLU A 88 -4.92 19.81 31.30
C GLU A 88 -5.77 19.03 30.30
N ASP A 89 -5.67 17.69 30.40
CA ASP A 89 -6.46 16.63 29.73
C ASP A 89 -5.72 15.80 28.65
N GLU A 90 -4.58 15.22 29.04
CA GLU A 90 -3.81 14.21 28.29
C GLU A 90 -4.49 12.81 28.22
N ASP A 91 -5.58 12.59 28.96
CA ASP A 91 -6.11 11.24 29.28
C ASP A 91 -7.23 10.70 28.36
N LEU A 92 -7.62 11.39 27.28
CA LEU A 92 -8.78 10.98 26.45
C LEU A 92 -8.46 10.57 25.00
N ARG A 93 -7.21 10.63 24.57
CA ARG A 93 -6.77 9.81 23.42
C ARG A 93 -6.39 8.46 24.02
N PRO A 94 -6.99 7.32 23.64
CA PRO A 94 -6.40 6.05 24.00
C PRO A 94 -4.98 6.10 23.47
N SER A 95 -4.01 6.22 24.39
CA SER A 95 -2.62 6.41 24.03
C SER A 95 -2.30 5.34 23.01
N LEU A 96 -1.89 5.75 21.81
CA LEU A 96 -1.07 4.90 20.96
C LEU A 96 0.24 4.69 21.73
N THR A 97 0.19 3.92 22.81
CA THR A 97 1.37 3.38 23.43
C THR A 97 1.91 2.44 22.38
N LEU A 98 2.86 2.96 21.60
CA LEU A 98 3.85 2.13 20.97
C LEU A 98 4.36 1.16 22.06
N ARG A 99 4.69 -0.06 21.68
CA ARG A 99 5.17 -1.09 22.62
C ARG A 99 6.68 -1.20 22.46
N PRO A 100 7.47 -1.10 23.55
CA PRO A 100 8.91 -1.06 23.40
C PRO A 100 9.39 -2.40 22.85
N ILE A 101 10.49 -2.37 22.09
CA ILE A 101 11.07 -3.58 21.48
C ILE A 101 11.29 -4.64 22.57
N ASN A 102 10.55 -5.73 22.46
CA ASN A 102 10.66 -6.87 23.37
C ASN A 102 10.78 -8.20 22.62
N ASP A 103 10.69 -8.18 21.30
CA ASP A 103 10.85 -9.37 20.48
C ASP A 103 12.30 -9.84 20.54
N LYS A 104 12.47 -11.14 20.74
CA LYS A 104 13.79 -11.76 20.74
C LYS A 104 14.23 -11.94 19.29
N VAL A 105 15.27 -11.24 18.89
CA VAL A 105 15.96 -11.46 17.62
C VAL A 105 16.85 -12.69 17.77
N VAL A 106 16.38 -13.83 17.25
CA VAL A 106 17.14 -15.08 17.25
C VAL A 106 17.18 -15.59 15.80
N PRO A 107 18.33 -15.47 15.11
CA PRO A 107 18.43 -15.96 13.73
C PRO A 107 18.27 -17.48 13.69
N MET A 108 17.94 -18.00 12.50
CA MET A 108 18.01 -19.43 12.24
C MET A 108 19.46 -19.91 12.45
N ALA A 109 19.62 -21.13 12.98
CA ALA A 109 20.91 -21.80 12.90
C ALA A 109 21.33 -21.97 11.43
N ASP A 110 22.63 -22.10 11.15
CA ASP A 110 23.15 -22.42 9.82
C ASP A 110 22.67 -21.51 8.65
N ALA A 111 22.19 -20.30 8.95
CA ALA A 111 21.72 -19.33 7.95
C ALA A 111 22.78 -19.04 6.87
N ASP A 112 24.07 -19.04 7.25
CA ASP A 112 25.22 -18.89 6.35
C ASP A 112 25.27 -19.95 5.23
N LYS A 113 24.60 -21.09 5.43
CA LYS A 113 24.58 -22.24 4.51
C LYS A 113 23.22 -22.46 3.86
N LYS A 114 22.28 -21.54 4.02
CA LYS A 114 20.92 -21.66 3.46
C LYS A 114 20.57 -20.49 2.56
N SER A 115 19.59 -20.75 1.70
CA SER A 115 18.85 -19.72 0.98
C SER A 115 17.36 -19.87 1.28
N LEU A 116 16.64 -18.74 1.22
CA LEU A 116 15.20 -18.69 1.33
C LEU A 116 14.61 -18.45 -0.05
N ARG A 117 13.69 -19.32 -0.49
CA ARG A 117 12.80 -18.99 -1.60
C ARG A 117 11.60 -18.25 -1.03
N ILE A 118 11.46 -16.98 -1.35
CA ILE A 118 10.39 -16.12 -0.87
C ILE A 118 9.46 -15.71 -2.00
N LYS A 119 8.21 -15.41 -1.65
CA LYS A 119 7.25 -14.74 -2.53
C LYS A 119 6.97 -13.36 -1.97
N VAL A 120 7.14 -12.35 -2.80
CA VAL A 120 6.75 -10.95 -2.53
C VAL A 120 5.50 -10.68 -3.37
N GLN A 121 4.38 -10.38 -2.73
CA GLN A 121 3.10 -10.17 -3.41
C GLN A 121 2.45 -8.88 -2.95
N MET A 122 2.12 -7.99 -3.90
CA MET A 122 1.39 -6.76 -3.61
C MET A 122 -0.03 -7.09 -3.12
N LYS A 123 -0.46 -6.43 -2.04
CA LYS A 123 -1.84 -6.54 -1.53
C LYS A 123 -2.81 -5.79 -2.45
N ASP A 124 -4.07 -6.19 -2.38
CA ASP A 124 -5.21 -5.58 -3.08
C ASP A 124 -5.14 -5.55 -4.62
N VAL A 125 -4.12 -6.18 -5.21
CA VAL A 125 -3.95 -6.36 -6.65
C VAL A 125 -4.12 -7.82 -7.06
N SER A 126 -5.16 -8.12 -7.85
CA SER A 126 -5.55 -9.52 -8.15
C SER A 126 -5.76 -9.88 -9.62
N LYS A 127 -5.89 -8.93 -10.55
CA LYS A 127 -6.27 -9.20 -11.95
C LYS A 127 -5.49 -8.38 -12.98
N PRO A 128 -4.38 -8.93 -13.51
CA PRO A 128 -3.56 -9.98 -12.90
C PRO A 128 -2.97 -9.52 -11.55
N PRO A 129 -2.58 -10.48 -10.67
CA PRO A 129 -1.87 -10.12 -9.44
C PRO A 129 -0.44 -9.69 -9.78
N MET A 130 0.15 -8.87 -8.90
CA MET A 130 1.56 -8.47 -8.95
C MET A 130 2.32 -9.26 -7.88
N TRP A 131 3.25 -10.12 -8.31
CA TRP A 131 4.16 -10.81 -7.39
C TRP A 131 5.51 -11.18 -8.04
N ARG A 132 6.49 -11.43 -7.17
CA ARG A 132 7.83 -11.91 -7.47
C ARG A 132 8.16 -13.12 -6.59
N GLU A 133 8.83 -14.11 -7.14
CA GLU A 133 9.44 -15.23 -6.41
C GLU A 133 10.96 -15.02 -6.48
N LEU A 134 11.56 -14.78 -5.32
CA LEU A 134 12.99 -14.51 -5.18
C LEU A 134 13.66 -15.68 -4.44
N VAL A 135 14.92 -15.91 -4.73
CA VAL A 135 15.83 -16.67 -3.84
C VAL A 135 16.80 -15.68 -3.24
N ILE A 136 16.94 -15.66 -1.92
CA ILE A 136 17.88 -14.80 -1.19
C ILE A 136 18.75 -15.65 -0.26
N PRO A 137 20.00 -15.25 0.03
CA PRO A 137 20.78 -15.81 1.13
C PRO A 137 20.01 -15.68 2.47
N ALA A 138 20.05 -16.73 3.29
CA ALA A 138 19.31 -16.74 4.56
C ALA A 138 19.99 -15.92 5.67
N ASP A 139 21.24 -15.52 5.47
CA ASP A 139 22.01 -14.63 6.33
C ASP A 139 21.85 -13.14 5.98
N PHE A 140 20.98 -12.80 5.02
CA PHE A 140 20.58 -11.42 4.78
C PHE A 140 20.03 -10.73 6.03
N ASN A 141 20.22 -9.41 6.14
CA ASN A 141 19.50 -8.55 7.07
C ASN A 141 18.23 -7.95 6.42
N PHE A 142 17.43 -7.22 7.19
CA PHE A 142 16.19 -6.64 6.68
C PHE A 142 16.41 -5.48 5.70
N SER A 143 17.56 -4.79 5.75
CA SER A 143 17.93 -3.77 4.74
C SER A 143 18.22 -4.40 3.38
N GLN A 144 18.95 -5.52 3.35
CA GLN A 144 19.19 -6.29 2.14
C GLN A 144 17.89 -6.88 1.57
N LEU A 145 16.96 -7.33 2.44
CA LEU A 145 15.62 -7.74 2.00
C LEU A 145 14.83 -6.57 1.40
N HIS A 146 14.91 -5.39 2.00
CA HIS A 146 14.32 -4.16 1.46
C HIS A 146 14.87 -3.87 0.05
N TYR A 147 16.18 -3.85 -0.15
CA TYR A 147 16.78 -3.66 -1.49
C TYR A 147 16.39 -4.75 -2.48
N ALA A 148 16.32 -6.01 -2.03
CA ALA A 148 15.85 -7.10 -2.88
C ALA A 148 14.40 -6.89 -3.36
N ILE A 149 13.52 -6.37 -2.48
CA ILE A 149 12.15 -6.03 -2.85
C ILE A 149 12.16 -4.85 -3.83
N GLN A 150 12.86 -3.75 -3.52
CA GLN A 150 12.96 -2.57 -4.39
C GLN A 150 13.44 -2.91 -5.80
N ALA A 151 14.53 -3.69 -5.90
CA ALA A 151 15.04 -4.19 -7.16
C ALA A 151 14.02 -5.04 -7.92
N ALA A 152 13.32 -5.95 -7.23
CA ALA A 152 12.36 -6.85 -7.85
C ALA A 152 11.04 -6.18 -8.26
N THR A 153 10.64 -5.10 -7.59
CA THR A 153 9.39 -4.38 -7.88
C THR A 153 9.59 -3.21 -8.83
N GLY A 154 10.82 -2.73 -9.01
CA GLY A 154 11.12 -1.54 -9.83
C GLY A 154 11.03 -0.22 -9.07
N LEU A 155 10.81 -0.25 -7.75
CA LEU A 155 10.79 0.94 -6.90
C LEU A 155 12.21 1.49 -6.66
N MET A 156 12.26 2.75 -6.20
CA MET A 156 13.46 3.59 -6.24
C MET A 156 14.11 3.89 -4.88
N ASN A 157 13.60 3.34 -3.77
CA ASN A 157 14.12 3.60 -2.42
C ASN A 157 14.15 5.10 -2.05
N CYS A 158 13.15 5.88 -2.46
CA CYS A 158 13.05 7.31 -2.16
C CYS A 158 12.08 7.64 -1.01
N HIS A 159 11.52 6.63 -0.34
CA HIS A 159 10.57 6.83 0.76
C HIS A 159 10.84 5.95 1.99
N LEU A 160 10.17 6.30 3.09
CA LEU A 160 10.18 5.53 4.33
C LEU A 160 9.55 4.15 4.15
N TRP A 161 10.03 3.19 4.94
CA TRP A 161 9.55 1.81 4.87
C TRP A 161 9.72 1.07 6.20
N GLN A 162 8.95 -0.01 6.35
CA GLN A 162 9.04 -0.91 7.49
C GLN A 162 8.48 -2.31 7.19
N PHE A 163 8.91 -3.30 7.97
CA PHE A 163 8.32 -4.63 8.04
C PHE A 163 7.54 -4.82 9.34
N GLN A 164 6.38 -5.45 9.23
CA GLN A 164 5.47 -5.76 10.34
C GLN A 164 4.87 -7.16 10.20
N ARG A 165 4.29 -7.72 11.26
CA ARG A 165 3.55 -8.99 11.11
C ARG A 165 2.33 -8.83 10.21
N LEU A 166 1.65 -7.72 10.41
CA LEU A 166 0.53 -7.21 9.62
C LEU A 166 0.70 -5.69 9.58
N ALA A 167 0.43 -5.07 8.44
CA ALA A 167 0.53 -3.64 8.25
C ALA A 167 -0.27 -2.90 9.31
N TYR A 168 0.33 -1.82 9.82
CA TYR A 168 -0.19 -0.95 10.88
C TYR A 168 -0.41 -1.63 12.24
N GLN A 169 0.05 -2.88 12.42
CA GLN A 169 0.12 -3.49 13.74
C GLN A 169 1.48 -3.20 14.39
N PRO A 170 1.51 -2.55 15.57
CA PRO A 170 2.76 -2.13 16.18
C PRO A 170 3.46 -3.26 16.95
N ASP A 171 3.03 -4.52 16.78
CA ASP A 171 3.53 -5.65 17.56
C ASP A 171 4.94 -6.09 17.16
N LEU A 172 5.33 -5.82 15.91
CA LEU A 172 6.67 -5.94 15.36
C LEU A 172 6.88 -4.80 14.37
N GLN A 173 7.95 -4.04 14.53
CA GLN A 173 8.40 -3.04 13.56
C GLN A 173 9.88 -3.24 13.32
N ILE A 174 10.26 -3.38 12.05
CA ILE A 174 11.66 -3.46 11.61
C ILE A 174 11.80 -2.46 10.48
N GLY A 175 12.69 -1.49 10.61
CA GLY A 175 12.71 -0.35 9.69
C GLY A 175 14.10 0.26 9.55
N ILE A 176 14.11 1.44 8.95
CA ILE A 176 15.33 2.16 8.59
C ILE A 176 16.28 2.28 9.80
N PRO A 177 17.57 1.90 9.65
CA PRO A 177 18.57 2.05 10.70
C PRO A 177 18.75 3.52 11.12
N VAL A 178 18.87 3.76 12.42
CA VAL A 178 19.14 5.10 12.96
C VAL A 178 20.66 5.33 12.95
N LYS A 179 21.12 6.33 12.18
CA LYS A 179 22.55 6.62 12.00
C LYS A 179 23.14 7.56 13.06
N ASP A 180 22.35 8.47 13.60
CA ASP A 180 22.77 9.41 14.66
C ASP A 180 21.65 9.73 15.67
N GLU A 181 22.02 10.40 16.76
CA GLU A 181 21.12 10.81 17.86
C GLU A 181 20.03 11.82 17.45
N TYR A 182 20.10 12.35 16.21
CA TYR A 182 19.13 13.27 15.63
C TYR A 182 18.32 12.62 14.49
N GLY A 183 18.52 11.32 14.25
CA GLY A 183 17.72 10.55 13.33
C GLY A 183 16.24 10.63 13.72
N TYR A 184 15.35 10.45 12.76
CA TYR A 184 13.90 10.50 12.94
C TYR A 184 13.33 9.37 13.84
N GLY A 185 14.15 8.76 14.71
CA GLY A 185 14.04 7.38 15.13
C GLY A 185 13.08 7.08 16.27
N LEU A 186 12.12 6.19 15.97
CA LEU A 186 11.41 5.35 16.94
C LEU A 186 12.29 4.18 17.40
N GLU A 187 13.57 4.42 17.73
CA GLU A 187 14.57 3.39 18.02
C GLU A 187 14.25 2.50 19.23
N GLU A 188 13.44 3.02 20.17
CA GLU A 188 12.91 2.22 21.29
C GLU A 188 11.76 1.27 20.86
N TRP A 189 11.23 1.45 19.65
CA TRP A 189 10.00 0.81 19.14
C TRP A 189 10.23 0.02 17.85
N THR A 190 11.32 0.28 17.13
CA THR A 190 11.63 -0.31 15.82
C THR A 190 12.99 -1.02 15.83
N HIS A 191 13.00 -2.29 15.44
CA HIS A 191 14.23 -3.02 15.20
C HIS A 191 15.02 -2.41 14.03
N ASP A 192 16.30 -2.17 14.27
CA ASP A 192 17.27 -1.75 13.25
C ASP A 192 17.40 -2.83 12.16
N ALA A 193 17.09 -2.48 10.92
CA ALA A 193 17.09 -3.42 9.80
C ALA A 193 18.48 -3.93 9.39
N ASP A 194 19.55 -3.16 9.58
CA ASP A 194 20.93 -3.60 9.30
C ASP A 194 21.37 -4.65 10.33
N LYS A 195 20.91 -4.50 11.57
CA LYS A 195 21.27 -5.38 12.69
C LYS A 195 20.35 -6.59 12.86
N THR A 196 19.22 -6.64 12.14
CA THR A 196 18.22 -7.69 12.28
C THR A 196 18.31 -8.68 11.11
N PRO A 197 18.70 -9.95 11.34
CA PRO A 197 18.71 -10.97 10.29
C PRO A 197 17.29 -11.31 9.82
N VAL A 198 17.08 -11.52 8.52
CA VAL A 198 15.76 -11.90 7.96
C VAL A 198 15.21 -13.16 8.62
N THR A 199 16.08 -14.11 8.91
CA THR A 199 15.72 -15.38 9.56
C THR A 199 15.35 -15.25 11.03
N ALA A 200 15.42 -14.07 11.64
CA ALA A 200 14.83 -13.86 12.96
C ALA A 200 13.30 -13.98 12.93
N PHE A 201 12.67 -13.65 11.79
CA PHE A 201 11.21 -13.63 11.62
C PHE A 201 10.71 -14.37 10.39
N LEU A 202 11.58 -14.67 9.42
CA LEU A 202 11.28 -15.43 8.19
C LEU A 202 12.18 -16.68 8.12
N ALA A 203 12.07 -17.58 9.10
CA ALA A 203 12.96 -18.73 9.24
C ALA A 203 12.44 -20.02 8.59
N LYS A 204 11.14 -20.18 8.40
CA LYS A 204 10.58 -21.45 7.94
C LYS A 204 9.49 -21.24 6.92
N LYS A 205 9.28 -22.27 6.11
CA LYS A 205 8.16 -22.33 5.18
C LYS A 205 6.85 -21.95 5.86
N GLY A 206 6.15 -20.98 5.27
CA GLY A 206 4.88 -20.47 5.76
C GLY A 206 5.00 -19.24 6.67
N ASP A 207 6.20 -18.86 7.11
CA ASP A 207 6.41 -17.57 7.78
C ASP A 207 6.11 -16.42 6.81
N LYS A 208 5.57 -15.34 7.36
CA LYS A 208 5.14 -14.17 6.60
C LYS A 208 5.34 -12.88 7.39
N LEU A 209 5.61 -11.81 6.66
CA LEU A 209 5.56 -10.43 7.11
C LEU A 209 4.91 -9.56 6.03
N GLU A 210 4.45 -8.38 6.43
CA GLU A 210 4.03 -7.31 5.53
C GLU A 210 5.12 -6.25 5.50
N TYR A 211 5.50 -5.85 4.28
CA TYR A 211 6.44 -4.79 3.98
C TYR A 211 5.63 -3.59 3.49
N VAL A 212 5.70 -2.49 4.23
CA VAL A 212 5.03 -1.22 3.90
C VAL A 212 6.12 -0.28 3.40
N TYR A 213 5.94 0.25 2.19
CA TYR A 213 6.85 1.19 1.55
C TYR A 213 6.08 2.41 1.09
N ASP A 214 6.70 3.57 1.27
CA ASP A 214 6.09 4.88 1.08
C ASP A 214 4.88 5.09 1.99
N PHE A 215 5.06 5.87 3.06
CA PHE A 215 3.98 6.16 4.01
C PHE A 215 2.94 7.15 3.45
N GLY A 216 3.17 7.69 2.25
CA GLY A 216 2.19 8.42 1.45
C GLY A 216 1.36 7.49 0.56
N ASP A 217 2.00 6.82 -0.41
CA ASP A 217 1.32 5.96 -1.39
C ASP A 217 0.89 4.59 -0.83
N ASP A 218 1.46 4.19 0.30
CA ASP A 218 1.03 3.04 1.10
C ASP A 218 1.14 1.69 0.37
N TRP A 219 2.30 1.44 -0.24
CA TRP A 219 2.55 0.18 -0.94
C TRP A 219 2.77 -0.96 0.06
N ILE A 220 1.82 -1.89 0.11
CA ILE A 220 1.92 -3.06 0.99
C ILE A 220 2.22 -4.34 0.21
N PHE A 221 3.30 -5.01 0.58
CA PHE A 221 3.68 -6.32 0.05
C PHE A 221 3.67 -7.39 1.13
N THR A 222 3.00 -8.50 0.89
CA THR A 222 3.17 -9.71 1.71
C THR A 222 4.42 -10.46 1.26
N VAL A 223 5.38 -10.62 2.17
CA VAL A 223 6.58 -11.45 1.98
C VAL A 223 6.32 -12.80 2.66
N SER A 224 6.45 -13.90 1.92
CA SER A 224 6.18 -15.26 2.43
C SER A 224 7.32 -16.23 2.11
N VAL A 225 7.79 -16.99 3.08
CA VAL A 225 8.77 -18.07 2.85
C VAL A 225 8.08 -19.27 2.21
N LEU A 226 8.47 -19.63 0.99
CA LEU A 226 7.95 -20.79 0.26
C LEU A 226 8.75 -22.06 0.58
N GLU A 227 10.07 -21.91 0.75
CA GLU A 227 11.03 -23.00 0.93
C GLU A 227 12.32 -22.49 1.59
N VAL A 228 12.94 -23.34 2.41
CA VAL A 228 14.31 -23.17 2.92
C VAL A 228 15.15 -24.25 2.27
N MET A 229 16.25 -23.87 1.64
CA MET A 229 17.10 -24.76 0.83
C MET A 229 18.58 -24.57 1.18
N GLU A 230 19.43 -25.53 0.76
CA GLU A 230 20.88 -25.30 0.79
C GLU A 230 21.23 -24.05 0.00
N ARG A 231 22.31 -23.36 0.42
CA ARG A 231 22.76 -22.14 -0.23
C ARG A 231 22.95 -22.36 -1.73
N ASP A 232 22.26 -21.54 -2.52
CA ASP A 232 22.31 -21.56 -3.98
C ASP A 232 23.42 -20.61 -4.46
N GLU A 233 23.24 -19.32 -4.19
CA GLU A 233 24.14 -18.24 -4.57
C GLU A 233 24.32 -17.26 -3.39
N ASP A 234 25.34 -16.40 -3.48
CA ASP A 234 25.62 -15.35 -2.49
C ASP A 234 24.81 -14.06 -2.73
N VAL A 235 24.09 -13.99 -3.84
CA VAL A 235 23.26 -12.84 -4.23
C VAL A 235 21.79 -13.24 -4.33
N ALA A 236 20.90 -12.24 -4.35
CA ALA A 236 19.49 -12.48 -4.60
C ALA A 236 19.22 -12.77 -6.08
N GLU A 237 18.18 -13.55 -6.39
CA GLU A 237 17.82 -13.90 -7.76
C GLU A 237 16.30 -13.93 -7.97
N LEU A 238 15.84 -13.39 -9.11
CA LEU A 238 14.46 -13.49 -9.55
C LEU A 238 14.20 -14.85 -10.24
N LYS A 239 13.38 -15.71 -9.63
CA LYS A 239 13.06 -17.04 -10.19
C LYS A 239 11.78 -17.04 -11.03
N LYS A 240 10.71 -16.43 -10.53
CA LYS A 240 9.40 -16.36 -11.21
C LYS A 240 8.71 -15.05 -10.89
N TRP A 241 7.80 -14.63 -11.76
CA TRP A 241 7.00 -13.44 -11.53
C TRP A 241 5.66 -13.52 -12.23
N LYS A 242 4.74 -12.65 -11.82
CA LYS A 242 3.55 -12.29 -12.57
C LYS A 242 3.24 -10.83 -12.33
N CYS A 243 3.08 -10.09 -13.40
CA CYS A 243 2.51 -8.75 -13.44
C CYS A 243 2.17 -8.43 -14.89
N ASP A 244 1.29 -7.46 -15.09
CA ASP A 244 1.06 -6.75 -16.34
C ASP A 244 1.81 -5.41 -16.36
N MET A 245 2.02 -4.79 -15.20
CA MET A 245 2.76 -3.54 -15.03
C MET A 245 3.48 -3.54 -13.68
N GLN A 246 4.65 -2.94 -13.58
CA GLN A 246 5.35 -2.69 -12.32
C GLN A 246 4.73 -1.48 -11.58
N PRO A 247 4.77 -1.44 -10.23
CA PRO A 247 4.44 -0.22 -9.50
C PRO A 247 5.31 0.93 -10.01
N ILE A 248 4.74 2.13 -9.98
CA ILE A 248 5.41 3.35 -10.39
C ILE A 248 5.53 4.22 -9.15
N GLU A 249 6.74 4.73 -8.91
CA GLU A 249 7.02 5.67 -7.82
C GLU A 249 6.10 6.89 -7.88
N ASP A 250 5.67 7.40 -6.72
CA ASP A 250 4.85 8.61 -6.57
C ASP A 250 3.58 8.65 -7.44
N CYS A 251 3.02 7.48 -7.78
CA CYS A 251 1.87 7.43 -8.68
C CYS A 251 0.52 7.67 -7.97
N GLY A 252 0.48 7.69 -6.64
CA GLY A 252 -0.74 7.83 -5.83
C GLY A 252 -1.26 6.51 -5.27
N GLY A 253 -0.37 5.54 -5.05
CA GLY A 253 -0.66 4.28 -4.36
C GLY A 253 -1.47 3.27 -5.16
N VAL A 254 -1.94 2.23 -4.47
CA VAL A 254 -2.54 1.04 -5.10
C VAL A 254 -3.79 1.34 -5.94
N TYR A 255 -4.59 2.33 -5.55
CA TYR A 255 -5.80 2.70 -6.27
C TYR A 255 -5.45 3.32 -7.63
N GLU A 256 -4.56 4.31 -7.63
CA GLU A 256 -4.17 4.98 -8.86
C GLU A 256 -3.34 4.05 -9.75
N TYR A 257 -2.48 3.22 -9.17
CA TYR A 257 -1.81 2.13 -9.89
C TYR A 257 -2.79 1.21 -10.64
N CYS A 258 -3.90 0.81 -10.01
CA CYS A 258 -4.92 0.02 -10.70
C CYS A 258 -5.58 0.80 -11.84
N ARG A 259 -5.86 2.10 -11.65
CA ARG A 259 -6.38 2.97 -12.70
C ARG A 259 -5.41 3.10 -13.88
N LEU A 260 -4.12 3.28 -13.62
CA LEU A 260 -3.07 3.34 -14.65
C LEU A 260 -2.96 2.03 -15.42
N ARG A 261 -3.11 0.88 -14.76
CA ARG A 261 -3.15 -0.43 -15.42
C ARG A 261 -4.36 -0.59 -16.34
N ASP A 262 -5.54 -0.17 -15.89
CA ASP A 262 -6.75 -0.18 -16.72
C ASP A 262 -6.59 0.71 -17.96
N ILE A 263 -5.89 1.85 -17.80
CA ILE A 263 -5.54 2.75 -18.91
C ILE A 263 -4.55 2.08 -19.86
N ALA A 264 -3.49 1.45 -19.35
CA ALA A 264 -2.49 0.76 -20.16
C ALA A 264 -3.10 -0.39 -20.98
N GLU A 265 -3.97 -1.21 -20.37
CA GLU A 265 -4.68 -2.29 -21.07
C GLU A 265 -5.59 -1.75 -22.19
N ASN A 266 -6.16 -0.56 -22.01
CA ASN A 266 -7.13 0.04 -22.93
C ASN A 266 -6.60 1.26 -23.68
N ILE A 267 -5.28 1.41 -23.80
CA ILE A 267 -4.62 2.67 -24.23
C ILE A 267 -5.10 3.20 -25.60
N SER A 268 -5.49 2.30 -26.50
CA SER A 268 -6.03 2.61 -27.84
C SER A 268 -7.51 3.03 -27.84
N LYS A 269 -8.24 2.78 -26.75
CA LYS A 269 -9.69 3.00 -26.60
C LYS A 269 -10.04 4.13 -25.63
N ILE A 270 -9.04 4.75 -25.00
CA ILE A 270 -9.24 5.87 -24.08
C ILE A 270 -9.87 7.06 -24.81
N ASP A 271 -10.91 7.64 -24.22
CA ASP A 271 -11.59 8.80 -24.79
C ASP A 271 -10.78 10.10 -24.63
N LYS A 272 -11.18 11.14 -25.36
CA LYS A 272 -10.45 12.41 -25.41
C LYS A 272 -10.42 13.15 -24.06
N GLN A 273 -11.43 12.97 -23.21
CA GLN A 273 -11.49 13.62 -21.91
C GLN A 273 -10.47 12.98 -20.96
N THR A 274 -10.48 11.66 -20.84
CA THR A 274 -9.51 10.93 -20.02
C THR A 274 -8.08 11.18 -20.49
N LYS A 275 -7.82 11.22 -21.81
CA LYS A 275 -6.49 11.57 -22.33
C LYS A 275 -6.00 12.94 -21.86
N LYS A 276 -6.87 13.94 -21.82
CA LYS A 276 -6.51 15.28 -21.34
C LYS A 276 -6.30 15.32 -19.83
N GLU A 277 -7.15 14.60 -19.10
CA GLU A 277 -7.09 14.52 -17.64
C GLU A 277 -5.76 13.92 -17.16
N VAL A 278 -5.37 12.75 -17.68
CA VAL A 278 -4.13 12.08 -17.25
C VAL A 278 -2.88 12.86 -17.65
N VAL A 279 -2.89 13.47 -18.84
CA VAL A 279 -1.80 14.32 -19.30
C VAL A 279 -1.64 15.54 -18.40
N ALA A 280 -2.75 16.18 -18.02
CA ALA A 280 -2.72 17.33 -17.12
C ALA A 280 -2.33 16.96 -15.68
N PHE A 281 -2.85 15.83 -15.17
CA PHE A 281 -2.60 15.37 -13.80
C PHE A 281 -1.13 15.01 -13.58
N TYR A 282 -0.54 14.23 -14.50
CA TYR A 282 0.86 13.82 -14.42
C TYR A 282 1.84 14.81 -15.07
N GLY A 283 1.35 15.96 -15.55
CA GLY A 283 2.20 17.03 -16.08
C GLY A 283 2.91 16.72 -17.40
N PHE A 284 2.37 15.84 -18.23
CA PHE A 284 2.91 15.56 -19.57
C PHE A 284 2.44 16.60 -20.61
N ASP A 285 3.22 16.79 -21.68
CA ASP A 285 2.82 17.70 -22.77
C ASP A 285 1.71 17.11 -23.65
N ASN A 286 1.70 15.78 -23.79
CA ASN A 286 0.75 15.07 -24.64
C ASN A 286 0.59 13.61 -24.20
N PHE A 287 -0.44 12.96 -24.74
CA PHE A 287 -0.79 11.59 -24.37
C PHE A 287 0.24 10.56 -24.83
N ASP A 288 1.00 10.82 -25.90
CA ASP A 288 2.00 9.87 -26.38
C ASP A 288 3.20 9.80 -25.40
N MET A 289 3.56 10.92 -24.76
CA MET A 289 4.57 10.96 -23.69
C MET A 289 4.09 10.23 -22.43
N PHE A 290 2.84 10.47 -22.00
CA PHE A 290 2.24 9.73 -20.89
C PHE A 290 2.18 8.21 -21.19
N ALA A 291 1.81 7.84 -22.41
CA ALA A 291 1.77 6.45 -22.83
C ALA A 291 3.16 5.79 -22.85
N ALA A 292 4.20 6.52 -23.26
CA ALA A 292 5.58 6.04 -23.21
C ALA A 292 6.04 5.84 -21.76
N TRP A 293 5.71 6.75 -20.85
CA TRP A 293 6.00 6.61 -19.42
C TRP A 293 5.33 5.37 -18.81
N LEU A 294 4.07 5.07 -19.17
CA LEU A 294 3.44 3.80 -18.76
C LEU A 294 4.12 2.56 -19.33
N ASP A 295 4.70 2.65 -20.54
CA ASP A 295 5.41 1.54 -21.17
C ASP A 295 6.76 1.24 -20.48
N GLU A 296 7.38 2.24 -19.85
CA GLU A 296 8.58 2.07 -19.02
C GLU A 296 8.29 1.24 -17.75
N ALA A 297 7.04 1.19 -17.29
CA ALA A 297 6.63 0.36 -16.16
C ALA A 297 6.49 -1.13 -16.52
N ASN A 298 6.90 -1.56 -17.72
CA ASN A 298 7.02 -2.98 -18.03
C ASN A 298 8.18 -3.61 -17.23
N ILE A 299 8.09 -4.93 -17.04
CA ILE A 299 9.17 -5.65 -16.35
C ILE A 299 10.35 -5.87 -17.29
N ASP A 300 11.55 -5.57 -16.81
CA ASP A 300 12.83 -5.94 -17.41
C ASP A 300 13.55 -6.92 -16.47
N PRO A 301 13.48 -8.24 -16.72
CA PRO A 301 14.11 -9.24 -15.87
C PRO A 301 15.64 -9.16 -15.84
N GLU A 302 16.27 -8.68 -16.91
CA GLU A 302 17.73 -8.52 -16.97
C GLU A 302 18.16 -7.38 -16.05
N TYR A 303 17.47 -6.23 -16.13
CA TYR A 303 17.71 -5.10 -15.23
C TYR A 303 17.46 -5.46 -13.76
N ILE A 304 16.39 -6.20 -13.46
CA ILE A 304 16.12 -6.69 -12.10
C ILE A 304 17.26 -7.58 -11.61
N SER A 305 17.75 -8.49 -12.46
CA SER A 305 18.83 -9.41 -12.08
C SER A 305 20.14 -8.67 -11.81
N GLU A 306 20.44 -7.62 -12.56
CA GLU A 306 21.58 -6.73 -12.31
C GLU A 306 21.45 -6.04 -10.95
N ARG A 307 20.29 -5.44 -10.65
CA ARG A 307 20.04 -4.78 -9.35
C ARG A 307 20.09 -5.75 -8.17
N LEU A 308 19.59 -6.98 -8.33
CA LEU A 308 19.63 -8.00 -7.27
C LEU A 308 21.05 -8.51 -6.98
N ALA A 309 21.96 -8.43 -7.95
CA ALA A 309 23.35 -8.80 -7.78
C ALA A 309 24.20 -7.71 -7.08
N ASP A 310 23.72 -6.47 -7.06
CA ASP A 310 24.42 -5.29 -6.53
C ASP A 310 23.74 -4.74 -5.25
N ILE A 311 23.19 -5.64 -4.42
CA ILE A 311 22.59 -5.25 -3.14
C ILE A 311 23.73 -4.89 -2.15
N PRO A 312 23.71 -3.70 -1.53
CA PRO A 312 24.71 -3.31 -0.56
C PRO A 312 24.58 -4.10 0.75
N ASP A 313 25.67 -4.18 1.52
CA ASP A 313 25.70 -4.88 2.81
C ASP A 313 24.93 -4.13 3.92
N GLU A 314 24.87 -2.80 3.83
CA GLU A 314 24.26 -1.90 4.81
C GLU A 314 23.34 -0.89 4.11
N PHE A 315 22.45 -0.25 4.88
CA PHE A 315 21.51 0.73 4.35
C PHE A 315 22.18 2.06 3.95
N GLU A 316 22.06 2.40 2.67
CA GLU A 316 22.38 3.70 2.11
C GLU A 316 21.18 4.66 2.25
N ASP A 317 21.46 5.93 2.52
CA ASP A 317 20.40 6.92 2.79
C ASP A 317 19.44 7.07 1.60
N ILE A 318 18.22 7.48 1.92
CA ILE A 318 17.20 7.84 0.94
C ILE A 318 17.66 9.14 0.27
N ASP A 319 17.89 9.11 -1.05
CA ASP A 319 18.34 10.25 -1.86
C ASP A 319 17.25 11.33 -2.07
#